data_AF-A0A9P8QR06-F1
#
_entry.id   AF-A0A9P8QR06-F1
#
_cell.length_a   1.000
_cell.length_b   1.000
_cell.length_c   1.000
_cell.angle_alpha   90.00
_cell.angle_beta   90.00
_cell.angle_gamma   90.00
#
_symmetry.space_group_name_H-M   'P 1'
#
loop_
_entity.id
_entity.type
_entity.pdbx_description
1 polymer ?
#
loop_
_entity_poly.entity_id
_entity_poly.type
_entity_poly.pdbx_seq_one_letter_code
_entity_poly.pdbx_strand_id
1 'polypeptide(L)'
;MVFIPESPWWLARKNRLQDAEKSLRRLASHKVNIQATLAFIVETDRLEQELEAGSTYWDCFKGDNWRRTEISMGVYCTQVLSGIYLINYGTFFFQQAGLPTDRAFDMSVGFLAVGFVGTLISWVLLIKFGRRTLFVLGLAWLVVLQFIIGILDCIPGRPSGAIWAESSLMLIWNFFYDISIGPVCFVLLGECSATRVRSKTIAAATAAQGVLGIVMTVAIPYMINPEQANLQGKLGFFFGGLAFFCLIWSYFRVPETMGRTYEELDLLFDKKVPARQFEGYRLEGTVSTGAA
;
A
#
# COMPACT_ATOMS: atom_id res chain seq x y z
N MET A 1 23.62 -10.69 -3.09
CA MET A 1 24.12 -9.89 -1.95
C MET A 1 25.62 -9.60 -2.00
N VAL A 2 26.47 -10.39 -2.68
CA VAL A 2 27.94 -10.16 -2.73
C VAL A 2 28.37 -8.78 -3.28
N PHE A 3 27.55 -8.14 -4.14
CA PHE A 3 27.89 -6.87 -4.78
C PHE A 3 27.27 -5.63 -4.15
N ILE A 4 26.35 -5.76 -3.19
CA ILE A 4 25.62 -4.64 -2.60
C ILE A 4 26.31 -4.24 -1.29
N PRO A 5 26.76 -2.99 -1.14
CA PRO A 5 27.31 -2.54 0.13
C PRO A 5 26.24 -2.54 1.22
N GLU A 6 26.62 -2.92 2.44
CA GLU A 6 25.71 -2.93 3.59
C GLU A 6 25.19 -1.53 3.93
N SER A 7 23.96 -1.43 4.45
CA SER A 7 23.33 -0.15 4.75
C SER A 7 24.17 0.68 5.74
N PRO A 8 24.57 1.92 5.41
CA PRO A 8 25.30 2.80 6.33
C PRO A 8 24.58 3.01 7.66
N TRP A 9 23.26 3.08 7.65
CA TRP A 9 22.41 3.21 8.84
C TRP A 9 22.50 1.99 9.77
N TRP A 10 22.62 0.79 9.21
CA TRP A 10 22.76 -0.43 10.01
C TRP A 10 24.17 -0.54 10.60
N LEU A 11 25.19 -0.19 9.82
CA LEU A 11 26.58 -0.19 10.27
C LEU A 11 26.83 0.85 11.38
N ALA A 12 26.24 2.05 11.26
CA ALA A 12 26.26 3.07 12.30
C ALA A 12 25.62 2.54 13.61
N ARG A 13 24.44 1.92 13.53
CA ARG A 13 23.76 1.27 14.68
C ARG A 13 24.57 0.17 15.36
N LYS A 14 25.45 -0.51 14.62
CA LYS A 14 26.35 -1.53 15.16
C LYS A 14 27.70 -0.97 15.62
N ASN A 15 27.84 0.35 15.74
CA ASN A 15 29.09 1.04 16.06
C ASN A 15 30.23 0.74 15.08
N ARG A 16 29.93 0.33 13.84
CA ARG A 16 30.90 0.04 12.77
C ARG A 16 31.08 1.25 11.84
N LEU A 17 31.53 2.38 12.40
CA LEU A 17 31.57 3.67 11.71
C LEU A 17 32.50 3.69 10.47
N GLN A 18 33.63 2.97 10.52
CA GLN A 18 34.57 2.90 9.39
C GLN A 18 33.96 2.16 8.20
N ASP A 19 33.23 1.07 8.45
CA ASP A 19 32.51 0.33 7.41
C ASP A 19 31.35 1.16 6.86
N ALA A 20 30.65 1.90 7.73
CA ALA A 20 29.57 2.81 7.34
C ALA A 20 30.11 3.91 6.40
N GLU A 21 31.27 4.49 6.72
CA GLU A 21 31.95 5.45 5.86
C GLU A 21 32.30 4.82 4.50
N LYS A 22 32.90 3.62 4.49
CA LYS A 22 33.25 2.92 3.25
C LYS A 22 32.02 2.62 2.38
N SER A 23 30.91 2.25 3.00
CA SER A 23 29.63 2.05 2.31
C SER A 23 29.09 3.37 1.74
N LEU A 24 29.09 4.46 2.53
CA LEU A 24 28.71 5.80 2.06
C LEU A 24 29.56 6.27 0.90
N ARG A 25 30.87 6.05 0.92
CA ARG A 25 31.77 6.40 -0.20
C ARG A 25 31.41 5.70 -1.50
N ARG A 26 30.85 4.49 -1.42
CA ARG A 26 30.43 3.70 -2.59
C ARG A 26 29.05 4.11 -3.11
N LEU A 27 28.19 4.62 -2.23
CA LEU A 27 26.80 4.99 -2.54
C LEU A 27 26.64 6.48 -2.89
N ALA A 28 27.42 7.36 -2.29
CA ALA A 28 27.30 8.81 -2.43
C ALA A 28 28.03 9.32 -3.68
N SER A 29 27.47 10.33 -4.32
CA SER A 29 28.14 11.06 -5.40
C SER A 29 29.33 11.85 -4.87
N HIS A 30 30.35 12.10 -5.70
CA HIS A 30 31.59 12.81 -5.34
C HIS A 30 31.39 14.21 -4.71
N LYS A 31 30.20 14.82 -4.88
CA LYS A 31 29.86 16.13 -4.32
C LYS A 31 29.41 16.10 -2.85
N VAL A 32 29.14 14.92 -2.30
CA VAL A 32 28.61 14.76 -0.93
C VAL A 32 29.76 14.72 0.07
N ASN A 33 29.70 15.55 1.11
CA ASN A 33 30.63 15.44 2.23
C ASN A 33 30.26 14.20 3.06
N ILE A 34 31.05 13.14 2.88
CA ILE A 34 30.83 11.83 3.53
C ILE A 34 30.89 11.94 5.06
N GLN A 35 31.81 12.75 5.60
CA GLN A 35 31.98 12.90 7.05
C GLN A 35 30.79 13.62 7.68
N ALA A 36 30.33 14.70 7.05
CA ALA A 36 29.13 15.41 7.50
C ALA A 36 27.88 14.51 7.42
N THR A 37 27.76 13.71 6.36
CA THR A 37 26.64 12.76 6.18
C THR A 37 26.68 11.64 7.23
N LEU A 38 27.88 11.11 7.53
CA LEU A 38 28.04 10.09 8.57
C LEU A 38 27.72 10.66 9.96
N ALA A 39 28.18 11.87 10.27
CA ALA A 39 27.84 12.54 11.52
C ALA A 39 26.32 12.77 11.65
N PHE A 40 25.67 13.19 10.57
CA PHE A 40 24.21 13.32 10.51
C PHE A 40 23.48 11.98 10.77
N ILE A 41 23.94 10.89 10.14
CA ILE A 41 23.38 9.55 10.36
C ILE A 41 23.53 9.12 11.83
N VAL A 42 24.70 9.31 12.42
CA VAL A 42 24.97 8.93 13.82
C VAL A 42 24.08 9.72 14.78
N GLU A 43 23.95 11.03 14.58
CA GLU A 43 23.12 11.85 15.47
C GLU A 43 21.63 11.53 15.30
N THR A 44 21.17 11.33 14.06
CA THR A 44 19.77 10.94 13.80
C THR A 44 19.47 9.57 14.41
N ASP A 45 20.36 8.60 14.25
CA ASP A 45 20.19 7.26 14.84
C ASP A 45 20.17 7.32 16.37
N ARG A 46 21.03 8.14 16.98
CA ARG A 46 21.01 8.35 18.43
C ARG A 46 19.68 8.93 18.90
N LEU A 47 19.17 9.97 18.24
CA LEU A 47 17.88 10.57 18.56
C LEU A 47 16.72 9.57 18.36
N GLU A 48 16.74 8.79 17.28
CA GLU A 48 15.75 7.74 17.04
C GLU A 48 15.80 6.66 18.12
N GLN A 49 16.99 6.21 18.53
CA GLN A 49 17.14 5.24 19.62
C GLN A 49 16.69 5.80 20.97
N GLU A 50 16.96 7.07 21.27
CA GLU A 50 16.46 7.75 22.47
C GLU A 50 14.92 7.85 22.45
N LEU A 51 14.31 8.12 21.29
CA LEU A 51 12.86 8.14 21.13
C LEU A 51 12.25 6.73 21.23
N GLU A 52 12.85 5.73 20.58
CA GLU A 52 12.40 4.34 20.61
C GLU A 52 12.63 3.67 21.97
N ALA A 53 13.61 4.12 22.76
CA ALA A 53 13.94 3.57 24.07
C ALA A 53 12.72 3.58 25.00
N GLY A 54 12.36 2.39 25.50
CA GLY A 54 11.20 2.19 26.37
C GLY A 54 9.84 2.14 25.66
N SER A 55 9.78 2.23 24.32
CA SER A 55 8.52 2.05 23.59
C SER A 55 8.08 0.58 23.57
N THR A 56 6.82 0.33 23.89
CA THR A 56 6.19 -0.99 23.90
C THR A 56 5.14 -1.11 22.79
N TYR A 57 4.70 -2.33 22.47
CA TYR A 57 3.60 -2.53 21.50
C TYR A 57 2.31 -1.84 21.94
N TRP A 58 2.07 -1.73 23.25
CA TRP A 58 0.92 -1.03 23.80
C TRP A 58 0.93 0.47 23.49
N ASP A 59 2.10 1.08 23.28
CA ASP A 59 2.20 2.51 22.98
C ASP A 59 1.79 2.84 21.55
N CYS A 60 1.70 1.83 20.66
CA CYS A 60 1.06 1.97 19.35
C CYS A 60 -0.45 2.25 19.48
N PHE A 61 -1.07 1.75 20.56
CA PHE A 61 -2.51 1.84 20.76
C PHE A 61 -2.94 2.91 21.78
N LYS A 62 -2.03 3.80 22.17
CA LYS A 62 -2.30 4.90 23.12
C LYS A 62 -2.27 6.26 22.42
N GLY A 63 -3.14 7.16 22.87
CA GLY A 63 -3.08 8.57 22.51
C GLY A 63 -3.24 8.84 21.01
N ASP A 64 -2.35 9.67 20.48
CA ASP A 64 -2.23 10.07 19.07
C ASP A 64 -1.71 8.94 18.17
N ASN A 65 -0.86 8.06 18.70
CA ASN A 65 -0.34 6.89 17.98
C ASN A 65 -1.44 5.90 17.57
N TRP A 66 -2.53 5.80 18.33
CA TRP A 66 -3.68 4.95 17.97
C TRP A 66 -4.18 5.26 16.56
N ARG A 67 -4.38 6.54 16.23
CA ARG A 67 -4.88 6.95 14.91
C ARG A 67 -3.89 6.61 13.81
N ARG A 68 -2.60 6.76 14.07
CA ARG A 68 -1.53 6.43 13.12
C ARG A 68 -1.47 4.94 12.86
N THR A 69 -1.50 4.14 13.91
CA THR A 69 -1.50 2.67 13.82
C THR A 69 -2.78 2.16 13.14
N GLU A 70 -3.94 2.75 13.42
CA GLU A 70 -5.20 2.43 12.74
C GLU A 70 -5.15 2.71 11.24
N ILE A 71 -4.63 3.88 10.83
CA ILE A 71 -4.45 4.20 9.39
C ILE A 71 -3.48 3.22 8.73
N SER A 72 -2.32 2.98 9.35
CA SER A 72 -1.32 2.03 8.84
C SER A 72 -1.89 0.61 8.68
N MET A 73 -2.60 0.10 9.69
CA MET A 73 -3.26 -1.20 9.64
C MET A 73 -4.36 -1.21 8.57
N GLY A 74 -5.23 -0.20 8.56
CA GLY A 74 -6.38 -0.15 7.65
C GLY A 74 -5.98 -0.03 6.18
N VAL A 75 -4.96 0.78 5.86
CA VAL A 75 -4.41 0.89 4.49
C VAL A 75 -3.84 -0.45 4.03
N TYR A 76 -3.14 -1.18 4.90
CA TYR A 76 -2.56 -2.47 4.55
C TYR A 76 -3.63 -3.57 4.42
N CYS A 77 -4.62 -3.59 5.32
CA CYS A 77 -5.79 -4.47 5.23
C CYS A 77 -6.63 -4.20 3.98
N THR A 78 -6.71 -2.95 3.53
CA THR A 78 -7.47 -2.57 2.32
C THR A 78 -6.96 -3.30 1.08
N GLN A 79 -5.66 -3.61 0.98
CA GLN A 79 -5.14 -4.44 -0.12
C GLN A 79 -5.87 -5.78 -0.19
N VAL A 80 -5.96 -6.47 0.93
CA VAL A 80 -6.61 -7.79 1.03
C VAL A 80 -8.11 -7.67 0.76
N LEU A 81 -8.76 -6.70 1.41
CA LEU A 81 -10.21 -6.50 1.31
C LEU A 81 -10.65 -6.02 -0.07
N SER A 82 -9.77 -5.37 -0.83
CA SER A 82 -10.02 -5.00 -2.22
C SER A 82 -10.02 -6.19 -3.17
N GLY A 83 -9.54 -7.38 -2.75
CA GLY A 83 -9.65 -8.61 -3.54
C GLY A 83 -8.38 -9.02 -4.30
N ILE A 84 -7.22 -8.40 -4.04
CA ILE A 84 -5.97 -8.76 -4.73
C ILE A 84 -5.59 -10.23 -4.59
N TYR A 85 -6.00 -10.88 -3.50
CA TYR A 85 -5.73 -12.31 -3.25
C TYR A 85 -6.38 -13.23 -4.28
N LEU A 86 -7.37 -12.74 -5.05
CA LEU A 86 -7.97 -13.46 -6.17
C LEU A 86 -6.93 -13.83 -7.24
N ILE A 87 -5.84 -13.06 -7.37
CA ILE A 87 -4.77 -13.32 -8.34
C ILE A 87 -4.18 -14.72 -8.20
N ASN A 88 -4.09 -15.24 -6.96
CA ASN A 88 -3.54 -16.58 -6.70
C ASN A 88 -4.40 -17.69 -7.34
N TYR A 89 -5.66 -17.38 -7.62
CA TYR A 89 -6.64 -18.25 -8.26
C TYR A 89 -7.08 -17.69 -9.61
N GLY A 90 -6.33 -16.76 -10.21
CA GLY A 90 -6.74 -16.01 -11.42
C GLY A 90 -7.11 -16.92 -12.59
N THR A 91 -6.27 -17.90 -12.93
CA THR A 91 -6.56 -18.86 -14.01
C THR A 91 -7.82 -19.67 -13.72
N PHE A 92 -8.01 -20.08 -12.47
CA PHE A 92 -9.19 -20.82 -12.05
C PHE A 92 -10.46 -19.95 -12.11
N PHE A 93 -10.36 -18.69 -11.69
CA PHE A 93 -11.43 -17.70 -11.82
C PHE A 93 -11.85 -17.51 -13.29
N PHE A 94 -10.89 -17.34 -14.20
CA PHE A 94 -11.18 -17.18 -15.64
C PHE A 94 -11.80 -18.44 -16.26
N GLN A 95 -11.35 -19.64 -15.86
CA GLN A 95 -11.98 -20.90 -16.26
C GLN A 95 -13.43 -20.98 -15.76
N GLN A 96 -13.66 -20.60 -14.51
CA GLN A 96 -14.97 -20.61 -13.87
C GLN A 96 -15.93 -19.54 -14.44
N ALA A 97 -15.39 -18.44 -14.95
CA ALA A 97 -16.16 -17.45 -15.72
C ALA A 97 -16.63 -18.01 -17.08
N GLY A 98 -16.03 -19.11 -17.55
CA GLY A 98 -16.39 -19.83 -18.77
C GLY A 98 -15.37 -19.71 -19.91
N LEU A 99 -14.16 -19.20 -19.66
CA LEU A 99 -13.10 -19.21 -20.67
C LEU A 99 -12.49 -20.61 -20.85
N PRO A 100 -12.12 -20.99 -22.09
CA PRO A 100 -11.28 -22.16 -22.32
C PRO A 100 -9.96 -22.08 -21.55
N THR A 101 -9.42 -23.22 -21.14
CA THR A 101 -8.20 -23.32 -20.33
C THR A 101 -7.02 -22.54 -20.92
N ASP A 102 -6.84 -22.61 -22.24
CA ASP A 102 -5.72 -21.96 -22.94
C ASP A 102 -5.86 -20.43 -22.88
N ARG A 103 -7.08 -19.93 -23.09
CA ARG A 103 -7.38 -18.48 -23.03
C ARG A 103 -7.36 -17.94 -21.60
N ALA A 104 -7.77 -18.75 -20.62
CA ALA A 104 -7.67 -18.40 -19.21
C ALA A 104 -6.21 -18.24 -18.78
N PHE A 105 -5.30 -19.08 -19.29
CA PHE A 105 -3.87 -18.93 -19.05
C PHE A 105 -3.31 -17.66 -19.70
N ASP A 106 -3.65 -17.40 -20.98
CA ASP A 106 -3.27 -16.15 -21.67
C ASP A 106 -3.71 -14.91 -20.87
N MET A 107 -4.94 -14.92 -20.34
CA MET A 107 -5.48 -13.82 -19.51
C MET A 107 -4.71 -13.66 -18.20
N SER A 108 -4.32 -14.74 -17.52
CA SER A 108 -3.49 -14.67 -16.32
C SER A 108 -2.10 -14.10 -16.60
N VAL A 109 -1.49 -14.43 -17.75
CA VAL A 109 -0.22 -13.82 -18.17
C VAL A 109 -0.43 -12.32 -18.45
N GLY A 110 -1.52 -11.96 -19.13
CA GLY A 110 -1.92 -10.57 -19.39
C GLY A 110 -2.11 -9.78 -18.09
N PHE A 111 -2.75 -10.38 -17.09
CA PHE A 111 -2.94 -9.80 -15.76
C PHE A 111 -1.58 -9.43 -15.12
N LEU A 112 -0.61 -10.36 -15.12
CA LEU A 112 0.73 -10.08 -14.57
C LEU A 112 1.48 -8.99 -15.35
N ALA A 113 1.36 -9.00 -16.69
CA ALA A 113 2.01 -8.00 -17.54
C ALA A 113 1.43 -6.59 -17.33
N VAL A 114 0.10 -6.49 -17.23
CA VAL A 114 -0.61 -5.24 -16.96
C VAL A 114 -0.25 -4.70 -15.58
N GLY A 115 -0.18 -5.56 -14.57
CA GLY A 115 0.25 -5.16 -13.22
C GLY A 115 1.68 -4.63 -13.17
N PHE A 116 2.60 -5.25 -13.92
CA PHE A 116 3.97 -4.75 -14.06
C PHE A 116 4.01 -3.34 -14.66
N VAL A 117 3.30 -3.13 -15.77
CA VAL A 117 3.22 -1.80 -16.40
C VAL A 117 2.54 -0.78 -15.48
N GLY A 118 1.48 -1.18 -14.79
CA GLY A 118 0.78 -0.34 -13.81
C GLY A 118 1.71 0.13 -12.69
N THR A 119 2.54 -0.77 -12.17
CA THR A 119 3.53 -0.44 -11.13
C THR A 119 4.57 0.57 -11.61
N LEU A 120 5.05 0.45 -12.86
CA LEU A 120 5.99 1.41 -13.45
C LEU A 120 5.37 2.80 -13.58
N ILE A 121 4.10 2.87 -14.00
CA ILE A 121 3.35 4.13 -14.12
C ILE A 121 3.12 4.73 -12.73
N SER A 122 2.83 3.90 -11.72
CA SER A 122 2.61 4.36 -10.34
C SER A 122 3.79 5.17 -9.81
N TRP A 123 5.02 4.79 -10.15
CA TRP A 123 6.20 5.51 -9.68
C TRP A 123 6.17 7.00 -10.09
N VAL A 124 5.79 7.30 -11.33
CA VAL A 124 5.67 8.68 -11.82
C VAL A 124 4.47 9.38 -11.16
N LEU A 125 3.36 8.66 -10.99
CA LEU A 125 2.14 9.21 -10.40
C LEU A 125 2.32 9.55 -8.92
N LEU A 126 2.98 8.70 -8.14
CA LEU A 126 3.29 8.95 -6.72
C LEU A 126 4.13 10.21 -6.50
N ILE A 127 4.96 10.58 -7.47
CA ILE A 127 5.78 11.79 -7.39
C ILE A 127 4.95 13.02 -7.74
N LYS A 128 4.05 12.93 -8.72
CA LYS A 128 3.29 14.08 -9.25
C LYS A 128 1.94 14.32 -8.57
N PHE A 129 1.30 13.26 -8.09
CA PHE A 129 -0.03 13.29 -7.49
C PHE A 129 0.05 12.91 -6.00
N GLY A 130 -0.83 13.52 -5.20
CA GLY A 130 -0.94 13.25 -3.77
C GLY A 130 -1.29 11.78 -3.46
N ARG A 131 -0.79 11.27 -2.34
CA ARG A 131 -0.97 9.87 -1.94
C ARG A 131 -2.43 9.59 -1.62
N ARG A 132 -3.10 10.52 -0.95
CA ARG A 132 -4.52 10.39 -0.59
C ARG A 132 -5.39 10.36 -1.84
N THR A 133 -5.13 11.26 -2.77
CA THR A 133 -5.89 11.37 -4.01
C THR A 133 -5.75 10.10 -4.85
N LEU A 134 -4.53 9.57 -5.01
CA LEU A 134 -4.31 8.31 -5.71
C LEU A 134 -5.01 7.13 -5.02
N PHE A 135 -4.92 7.04 -3.69
CA PHE A 135 -5.50 5.94 -2.93
C PHE A 135 -7.04 5.92 -3.01
N VAL A 136 -7.67 7.06 -2.77
CA VAL A 136 -9.14 7.18 -2.75
C VAL A 136 -9.73 7.08 -4.16
N LEU A 137 -9.15 7.77 -5.15
CA LEU A 137 -9.63 7.66 -6.54
C LEU A 137 -9.39 6.26 -7.09
N GLY A 138 -8.26 5.64 -6.76
CA GLY A 138 -7.97 4.25 -7.08
C GLY A 138 -9.04 3.30 -6.55
N LEU A 139 -9.33 3.37 -5.24
CA LEU A 139 -10.40 2.61 -4.61
C LEU A 139 -11.76 2.84 -5.25
N ALA A 140 -12.09 4.09 -5.61
CA ALA A 140 -13.36 4.39 -6.28
C ALA A 140 -13.47 3.67 -7.64
N TRP A 141 -12.41 3.67 -8.43
CA TRP A 141 -12.37 2.92 -9.69
C TRP A 141 -12.49 1.42 -9.47
N LEU A 142 -11.79 0.87 -8.47
CA LEU A 142 -11.88 -0.57 -8.17
C LEU A 142 -13.29 -0.99 -7.79
N VAL A 143 -13.94 -0.20 -6.93
CA VAL A 143 -15.33 -0.44 -6.51
C VAL A 143 -16.26 -0.46 -7.72
N VAL A 144 -16.18 0.57 -8.57
CA VAL A 144 -17.03 0.66 -9.78
C VAL A 144 -16.80 -0.54 -10.69
N LEU A 145 -15.55 -0.90 -10.98
CA LEU A 145 -15.22 -2.03 -11.84
C LEU A 145 -15.71 -3.37 -11.26
N GLN A 146 -15.57 -3.58 -9.95
CA GLN A 146 -16.03 -4.80 -9.27
C GLN A 146 -17.55 -4.93 -9.27
N PHE A 147 -18.29 -3.83 -9.08
CA PHE A 147 -19.74 -3.85 -9.22
C PHE A 147 -20.17 -4.14 -10.67
N ILE A 148 -19.50 -3.57 -11.68
CA ILE A 148 -19.78 -3.86 -13.09
C ILE A 148 -19.54 -5.35 -13.40
N ILE A 149 -18.41 -5.90 -12.95
CA ILE A 149 -18.08 -7.33 -13.08
C ILE A 149 -19.19 -8.20 -12.46
N GLY A 150 -19.62 -7.87 -11.24
CA GLY A 150 -20.71 -8.58 -10.58
C GLY A 150 -22.04 -8.50 -11.35
N ILE A 151 -22.37 -7.33 -11.93
CA ILE A 151 -23.59 -7.13 -12.71
C ILE A 151 -23.55 -7.94 -14.02
N LEU A 152 -22.40 -8.00 -14.69
CA LEU A 152 -22.24 -8.79 -15.93
C LEU A 152 -22.45 -10.29 -15.69
N ASP A 153 -22.03 -10.79 -14.52
CA ASP A 153 -22.22 -12.19 -14.13
C ASP A 153 -23.70 -12.55 -13.90
N CYS A 154 -24.54 -11.56 -13.56
CA CYS A 154 -25.98 -11.77 -13.39
C CYS A 154 -26.75 -11.96 -14.71
N ILE A 155 -26.11 -11.79 -15.88
CA ILE A 155 -26.78 -11.89 -17.19
C ILE A 155 -27.15 -13.37 -17.48
N PRO A 156 -28.45 -13.70 -17.67
CA PRO A 156 -28.87 -15.07 -17.94
C PRO A 156 -28.26 -15.59 -19.25
N GLY A 157 -27.76 -16.83 -19.22
CA GLY A 157 -27.21 -17.50 -20.40
C GLY A 157 -25.78 -17.11 -20.79
N ARG A 158 -25.11 -16.21 -20.02
CA ARG A 158 -23.68 -15.84 -20.15
C ARG A 158 -23.17 -15.87 -21.61
N PRO A 159 -23.65 -14.96 -22.48
CA PRO A 159 -23.16 -14.92 -23.86
C PRO A 159 -21.64 -14.74 -23.86
N SER A 160 -20.96 -15.29 -24.87
CA SER A 160 -19.49 -15.22 -24.97
C SER A 160 -18.96 -13.80 -24.79
N GLY A 161 -19.66 -12.79 -25.33
CA GLY A 161 -19.31 -11.38 -25.14
C GLY A 161 -19.27 -10.91 -23.68
N ALA A 162 -20.17 -11.40 -22.81
CA ALA A 162 -20.18 -11.04 -21.39
C ALA A 162 -18.98 -11.65 -20.65
N ILE A 163 -18.61 -12.91 -20.97
CA ILE A 163 -17.47 -13.61 -20.37
C ILE A 163 -16.14 -12.91 -20.72
N TRP A 164 -15.99 -12.51 -21.99
CA TRP A 164 -14.81 -11.76 -22.44
C TRP A 164 -14.77 -10.34 -21.85
N ALA A 165 -15.92 -9.68 -21.71
CA ALA A 165 -16.01 -8.37 -21.07
C ALA A 165 -15.63 -8.44 -19.57
N GLU A 166 -16.16 -9.43 -18.84
CA GLU A 166 -15.84 -9.68 -17.43
C GLU A 166 -14.33 -9.90 -17.24
N SER A 167 -13.76 -10.78 -18.06
CA SER A 167 -12.33 -11.11 -17.98
C SER A 167 -11.45 -9.89 -18.29
N SER A 168 -11.82 -9.11 -19.31
CA SER A 168 -11.09 -7.89 -19.69
C SER A 168 -11.19 -6.79 -18.63
N LEU A 169 -12.37 -6.63 -18.01
CA LEU A 169 -12.57 -5.70 -16.90
C LEU A 169 -11.75 -6.08 -15.67
N MET A 170 -11.52 -7.37 -15.42
CA MET A 170 -10.63 -7.83 -14.35
C MET A 170 -9.17 -7.40 -14.58
N LEU A 171 -8.69 -7.42 -15.83
CA LEU A 171 -7.37 -6.89 -16.19
C LEU A 171 -7.29 -5.38 -15.97
N ILE A 172 -8.34 -4.64 -16.36
CA ILE A 172 -8.42 -3.19 -16.14
C ILE A 172 -8.46 -2.89 -14.63
N TRP A 173 -9.20 -3.67 -13.86
CA TRP A 173 -9.24 -3.58 -12.40
C TRP A 173 -7.83 -3.75 -11.80
N ASN A 174 -7.07 -4.76 -12.25
CA ASN A 174 -5.71 -4.96 -11.81
C ASN A 174 -4.78 -3.79 -12.16
N PHE A 175 -4.91 -3.22 -13.36
CA PHE A 175 -4.16 -2.04 -13.76
C PHE A 175 -4.35 -0.87 -12.80
N PHE A 176 -5.60 -0.55 -12.46
CA PHE A 176 -5.89 0.53 -11.51
C PHE A 176 -5.40 0.18 -10.09
N TYR A 177 -5.48 -1.09 -9.68
CA TYR A 177 -4.98 -1.54 -8.39
C TYR A 177 -3.46 -1.31 -8.27
N ASP A 178 -2.70 -1.73 -9.28
CA ASP A 178 -1.23 -1.64 -9.26
C ASP A 178 -0.71 -0.21 -9.52
N ILE A 179 -1.52 0.66 -10.12
CA ILE A 179 -1.21 2.09 -10.21
C ILE A 179 -1.42 2.80 -8.86
N SER A 180 -2.42 2.37 -8.10
CA SER A 180 -2.87 3.09 -6.91
C SER A 180 -2.57 2.31 -5.63
N ILE A 181 -3.48 1.45 -5.20
CA ILE A 181 -3.49 0.80 -3.89
C ILE A 181 -2.18 0.06 -3.63
N GLY A 182 -1.75 -0.81 -4.54
CA GLY A 182 -0.58 -1.67 -4.35
C GLY A 182 0.64 -0.90 -3.84
N PRO A 183 1.21 0.03 -4.61
CA PRO A 183 2.39 0.79 -4.22
C PRO A 183 2.10 1.90 -3.19
N VAL A 184 0.95 2.59 -3.27
CA VAL A 184 0.60 3.68 -2.33
C VAL A 184 0.48 3.15 -0.90
N CYS A 185 0.01 1.91 -0.70
CA CYS A 185 -0.11 1.31 0.62
C CYS A 185 1.22 1.25 1.37
N PHE A 186 2.32 0.86 0.71
CA PHE A 186 3.63 0.76 1.33
C PHE A 186 4.18 2.13 1.70
N VAL A 187 3.92 3.14 0.86
CA VAL A 187 4.29 4.53 1.11
C VAL A 187 3.55 5.07 2.34
N LEU A 188 2.22 4.95 2.36
CA LEU A 188 1.40 5.41 3.48
C LEU A 188 1.71 4.66 4.78
N LEU A 189 2.02 3.36 4.71
CA LEU A 189 2.44 2.57 5.87
C LEU A 189 3.73 3.13 6.50
N GLY A 190 4.69 3.56 5.68
CA GLY A 190 5.92 4.18 6.15
C GLY A 190 5.74 5.60 6.66
N GLU A 191 4.95 6.42 5.95
CA GLU A 191 4.77 7.85 6.23
C GLU A 191 3.81 8.11 7.41
N CYS A 192 2.77 7.29 7.61
CA CYS A 192 1.82 7.47 8.70
C CYS A 192 2.33 6.92 10.05
N SER A 193 3.33 6.03 10.03
CA SER A 193 3.87 5.43 11.24
C SER A 193 4.74 6.42 12.02
N ALA A 194 4.39 6.69 13.28
CA ALA A 194 5.18 7.58 14.14
C ALA A 194 6.61 7.05 14.31
N THR A 195 7.59 7.94 14.26
CA THR A 195 9.03 7.61 14.32
C THR A 195 9.35 6.71 15.52
N ARG A 196 8.80 7.03 16.70
CA ARG A 196 8.99 6.28 17.96
C ARG A 196 8.49 4.83 17.96
N VAL A 197 7.42 4.53 17.23
CA VAL A 197 6.77 3.20 17.23
C VAL A 197 6.69 2.60 15.83
N ARG A 198 7.52 3.08 14.89
CA ARG A 198 7.42 2.77 13.46
C ARG A 198 7.52 1.28 13.20
N SER A 199 8.59 0.65 13.67
CA SER A 199 8.82 -0.79 13.48
C SER A 199 7.69 -1.64 14.07
N LYS A 200 7.15 -1.24 15.24
CA LYS A 200 6.05 -1.95 15.92
C LYS A 200 4.72 -1.78 15.19
N THR A 201 4.44 -0.59 14.67
CA THR A 201 3.24 -0.29 13.87
C THR A 201 3.25 -1.07 12.57
N ILE A 202 4.39 -1.12 11.88
CA ILE A 202 4.55 -1.89 10.65
C ILE A 202 4.35 -3.39 10.92
N ALA A 203 4.92 -3.91 12.02
CA ALA A 203 4.73 -5.29 12.42
C ALA A 203 3.25 -5.61 12.71
N ALA A 204 2.54 -4.73 13.43
CA ALA A 204 1.12 -4.88 13.73
C ALA A 204 0.25 -4.82 12.46
N ALA A 205 0.53 -3.89 11.55
CA ALA A 205 -0.15 -3.79 10.26
C ALA A 205 0.07 -5.03 9.39
N THR A 206 1.30 -5.53 9.34
CA THR A 206 1.65 -6.77 8.61
C THR A 206 0.96 -7.98 9.22
N ALA A 207 0.90 -8.08 10.55
CA ALA A 207 0.20 -9.16 11.23
C ALA A 207 -1.32 -9.13 10.93
N ALA A 208 -1.95 -7.95 11.00
CA ALA A 208 -3.37 -7.79 10.69
C ALA A 208 -3.70 -8.15 9.24
N GLN A 209 -2.87 -7.66 8.31
CA GLN A 209 -2.96 -8.01 6.89
C GLN A 209 -2.77 -9.52 6.67
N GLY A 210 -1.81 -10.15 7.36
CA GLY A 210 -1.56 -11.58 7.27
C GLY A 210 -2.74 -12.42 7.78
N VAL A 211 -3.36 -12.03 8.91
CA VAL A 211 -4.56 -12.71 9.42
C VAL A 211 -5.71 -12.62 8.42
N LEU A 212 -5.99 -11.43 7.87
CA LEU A 212 -7.00 -11.27 6.82
C LEU A 212 -6.62 -12.07 5.55
N GLY A 213 -5.34 -12.11 5.20
CA GLY A 213 -4.83 -12.89 4.08
C GLY A 213 -5.09 -14.38 4.24
N ILE A 214 -4.88 -14.94 5.45
CA ILE A 214 -5.21 -16.34 5.76
C ILE A 214 -6.72 -16.58 5.59
N VAL A 215 -7.55 -15.70 6.16
CA VAL A 215 -9.01 -15.80 6.03
C VAL A 215 -9.43 -15.79 4.57
N MET A 216 -8.90 -14.88 3.76
CA MET A 216 -9.24 -14.78 2.33
C MET A 216 -8.68 -15.94 1.51
N THR A 217 -7.50 -16.46 1.84
CA THR A 217 -6.91 -17.63 1.16
C THR A 217 -7.75 -18.88 1.38
N VAL A 218 -8.43 -18.99 2.53
CA VAL A 218 -9.42 -20.05 2.77
C VAL A 218 -10.76 -19.71 2.13
N ALA A 219 -11.27 -18.48 2.28
CA ALA A 219 -12.60 -18.12 1.80
C ALA A 219 -12.73 -18.13 0.26
N ILE A 220 -11.73 -17.61 -0.46
CA ILE A 220 -11.78 -17.43 -1.92
C ILE A 220 -11.99 -18.76 -2.66
N PRO A 221 -11.22 -19.84 -2.39
CA PRO A 221 -11.49 -21.15 -2.99
C PRO A 221 -12.91 -21.65 -2.75
N TYR A 222 -13.44 -21.50 -1.53
CA TYR A 222 -14.81 -21.91 -1.21
C TYR A 222 -15.85 -21.10 -1.98
N MET A 223 -15.56 -19.82 -2.23
CA MET A 223 -16.43 -18.92 -2.99
C MET A 223 -16.43 -19.19 -4.50
N ILE A 224 -15.27 -19.54 -5.09
CA ILE A 224 -15.14 -19.81 -6.53
C ILE A 224 -15.56 -21.25 -6.88
N ASN A 225 -15.46 -22.19 -5.95
CA ASN A 225 -15.73 -23.60 -6.20
C ASN A 225 -17.19 -23.84 -6.65
N PRO A 226 -17.41 -24.50 -7.81
CA PRO A 226 -18.75 -24.72 -8.35
C PRO A 226 -19.62 -25.66 -7.50
N GLU A 227 -19.03 -26.51 -6.66
CA GLU A 227 -19.74 -27.45 -5.78
C GLU A 227 -20.18 -26.83 -4.45
N GLN A 228 -19.80 -25.58 -4.18
CA GLN A 228 -20.05 -24.92 -2.91
C GLN A 228 -20.85 -23.63 -3.10
N ALA A 229 -20.25 -22.46 -2.90
CA ALA A 229 -20.95 -21.19 -3.02
C ALA A 229 -21.15 -20.74 -4.48
N ASN A 230 -20.35 -21.29 -5.41
CA ASN A 230 -20.41 -21.04 -6.86
C ASN A 230 -20.66 -19.57 -7.21
N LEU A 231 -19.91 -18.66 -6.59
CA LEU A 231 -20.14 -17.23 -6.72
C LEU A 231 -19.60 -16.67 -8.04
N GLN A 232 -18.81 -17.43 -8.83
CA GLN A 232 -18.27 -17.03 -10.15
C GLN A 232 -17.92 -15.52 -10.19
N GLY A 233 -18.48 -14.75 -11.11
CA GLY A 233 -18.27 -13.29 -11.20
C GLY A 233 -19.03 -12.47 -10.14
N LYS A 234 -20.01 -13.02 -9.43
CA LYS A 234 -20.66 -12.38 -8.25
C LYS A 234 -19.68 -12.11 -7.11
N LEU A 235 -18.49 -12.72 -7.14
CA LEU A 235 -17.36 -12.31 -6.30
C LEU A 235 -17.05 -10.81 -6.41
N GLY A 236 -17.34 -10.19 -7.57
CA GLY A 236 -17.28 -8.75 -7.75
C GLY A 236 -18.16 -7.98 -6.78
N PHE A 237 -19.35 -8.48 -6.40
CA PHE A 237 -20.19 -7.83 -5.38
C PHE A 237 -19.61 -7.96 -3.98
N PHE A 238 -19.01 -9.10 -3.65
CA PHE A 238 -18.41 -9.32 -2.34
C PHE A 238 -17.21 -8.39 -2.13
N PHE A 239 -16.25 -8.43 -3.06
CA PHE A 239 -15.07 -7.57 -2.99
C PHE A 239 -15.41 -6.10 -3.23
N GLY A 240 -16.35 -5.81 -4.14
CA GLY A 240 -16.83 -4.45 -4.38
C GLY A 240 -17.49 -3.83 -3.14
N GLY A 241 -18.26 -4.63 -2.39
CA GLY A 241 -18.85 -4.22 -1.12
C GLY A 241 -17.80 -3.94 -0.05
N LEU A 242 -16.83 -4.85 0.12
CA LEU A 242 -15.72 -4.65 1.07
C LEU A 242 -14.86 -3.43 0.69
N ALA A 243 -14.51 -3.30 -0.58
CA ALA A 243 -13.77 -2.18 -1.13
C ALA A 243 -14.54 -0.86 -0.98
N PHE A 244 -15.87 -0.87 -1.06
CA PHE A 244 -16.71 0.31 -0.84
C PHE A 244 -16.67 0.79 0.62
N PHE A 245 -16.70 -0.12 1.59
CA PHE A 245 -16.49 0.25 2.99
C PHE A 245 -15.07 0.79 3.21
N CYS A 246 -14.07 0.20 2.57
CA CYS A 246 -12.69 0.70 2.61
C CYS A 246 -12.56 2.09 1.93
N LEU A 247 -13.32 2.36 0.87
CA LEU A 247 -13.39 3.66 0.22
C LEU A 247 -13.97 4.72 1.15
N ILE A 248 -15.08 4.41 1.84
CA ILE A 248 -15.66 5.32 2.83
C ILE A 248 -14.64 5.60 3.92
N TRP A 249 -14.09 4.55 4.53
CA TRP A 249 -13.10 4.68 5.60
C TRP A 249 -11.88 5.52 5.15
N SER A 250 -11.30 5.19 3.99
CA SER A 250 -10.12 5.87 3.47
C SER A 250 -10.38 7.35 3.19
N TYR A 251 -11.56 7.69 2.69
CA TYR A 251 -11.96 9.08 2.43
C TYR A 251 -12.00 9.95 3.71
N PHE A 252 -12.34 9.37 4.87
CA PHE A 252 -12.35 10.08 6.15
C PHE A 252 -11.01 10.02 6.90
N ARG A 253 -10.26 8.91 6.80
CA ARG A 253 -9.12 8.64 7.69
C ARG A 253 -7.75 8.81 7.04
N VAL A 254 -7.60 8.58 5.73
CA VAL A 254 -6.30 8.66 5.06
C VAL A 254 -5.90 10.13 4.84
N PRO A 255 -4.76 10.58 5.42
CA PRO A 255 -4.26 11.94 5.24
C PRO A 255 -3.46 12.09 3.95
N GLU A 256 -3.26 13.33 3.52
CA GLU A 256 -2.29 13.65 2.47
C GLU A 256 -0.90 13.87 3.09
N THR A 257 0.08 13.10 2.65
CA THR A 257 1.45 13.05 3.20
C THR A 257 2.48 13.63 2.24
N MET A 258 2.09 13.94 0.99
CA MET A 258 3.00 14.45 -0.03
C MET A 258 3.69 15.75 0.41
N GLY A 259 5.02 15.77 0.26
CA GLY A 259 5.83 16.97 0.47
C GLY A 259 6.05 17.36 1.94
N ARG A 260 5.72 16.48 2.89
CA ARG A 260 5.92 16.71 4.32
C ARG A 260 7.08 15.90 4.88
N THR A 261 7.82 16.45 5.83
CA THR A 261 8.84 15.70 6.57
C THR A 261 8.20 14.81 7.63
N TYR A 262 8.92 13.79 8.12
CA TYR A 262 8.42 12.94 9.20
C TYR A 262 8.10 13.74 10.47
N GLU A 263 8.91 14.76 10.77
CA GLU A 263 8.69 15.66 11.91
C GLU A 263 7.43 16.50 11.75
N GLU A 264 7.19 17.04 10.55
CA GLU A 264 5.95 17.78 10.25
C GLU A 264 4.72 16.89 10.39
N LEU A 265 4.80 15.64 9.92
CA LEU A 265 3.74 14.66 10.11
C LEU A 265 3.52 14.38 11.61
N ASP A 266 4.59 14.14 12.38
CA ASP A 266 4.57 13.99 13.85
C ASP A 266 3.81 15.13 14.53
N LEU A 267 4.11 16.38 14.18
CA LEU A 267 3.39 17.55 14.70
C LEU A 267 1.91 17.62 14.26
N LEU A 268 1.59 17.26 13.02
CA LEU A 268 0.21 17.30 12.50
C LEU A 268 -0.71 16.28 13.20
N PHE A 269 -0.19 15.09 13.47
CA PHE A 269 -0.93 14.06 14.19
C PHE A 269 -1.05 14.37 15.69
N ASP A 270 -0.02 14.93 16.32
CA ASP A 270 -0.06 15.37 17.72
C ASP A 270 -1.09 16.51 17.92
N LYS A 271 -1.13 17.48 16.99
CA LYS A 271 -2.17 18.53 16.94
C LYS A 271 -3.56 18.02 16.56
N LYS A 272 -3.73 16.70 16.35
CA LYS A 272 -5.00 16.03 16.00
C LYS A 272 -5.71 16.63 14.79
N VAL A 273 -4.97 17.17 13.82
CA VAL A 273 -5.55 17.79 12.62
C VAL A 273 -6.40 16.75 11.86
N PRO A 274 -7.61 17.10 11.38
CA PRO A 274 -8.41 16.18 10.57
C PRO A 274 -7.65 15.75 9.32
N ALA A 275 -7.74 14.46 8.92
CA ALA A 275 -6.97 13.91 7.80
C ALA A 275 -7.16 14.70 6.48
N ARG A 276 -8.33 15.33 6.33
CA ARG A 276 -8.69 16.15 5.17
C ARG A 276 -8.00 17.51 5.10
N GLN A 277 -7.54 18.03 6.22
CA GLN A 277 -6.94 19.36 6.32
C GLN A 277 -5.41 19.31 6.25
N PHE A 278 -4.79 18.12 6.17
CA PHE A 278 -3.33 17.96 6.12
C PHE A 278 -2.69 18.72 4.95
N GLU A 279 -3.35 18.75 3.80
CA GLU A 279 -2.85 19.46 2.61
C GLU A 279 -2.77 20.97 2.83
N GLY A 280 -3.81 21.57 3.43
CA GLY A 280 -3.91 23.02 3.65
C GLY A 280 -3.29 23.52 4.95
N TYR A 281 -2.91 22.64 5.88
CA TYR A 281 -2.44 23.05 7.21
C TYR A 281 -1.00 23.58 7.13
N ARG A 282 -0.80 24.86 7.46
CA ARG A 282 0.53 25.45 7.59
C ARG A 282 0.96 25.35 9.05
N LEU A 283 2.09 24.68 9.30
CA LEU A 283 2.71 24.66 10.62
C LEU A 283 3.34 26.05 10.84
N GLU A 284 2.92 26.75 11.90
CA GLU A 284 3.57 27.99 12.31
C GLU A 284 5.03 27.69 12.67
N GLY A 285 5.98 28.15 11.85
CA GLY A 285 7.42 28.00 12.08
C GLY A 285 8.24 27.45 10.92
N THR A 286 7.64 26.85 9.87
CA THR A 286 8.39 26.45 8.68
C THR A 286 8.51 27.62 7.70
N VAL A 287 9.70 28.20 7.64
CA VAL A 287 10.09 29.17 6.60
C VAL A 287 9.83 28.52 5.25
N SER A 288 8.99 29.18 4.45
CA SER A 288 8.75 28.81 3.07
C SER A 288 10.07 28.85 2.28
N THR A 289 10.72 27.71 2.08
CA THR A 289 11.66 27.54 0.98
C THR A 289 10.82 27.49 -0.29
N GLY A 290 10.52 28.68 -0.80
CA GLY A 290 9.81 28.89 -2.05
C GLY A 290 10.54 28.20 -3.19
N ALA A 291 9.73 27.63 -4.08
CA ALA A 291 10.14 27.12 -5.37
C ALA A 291 10.93 28.17 -6.16
N ALA A 292 12.05 27.73 -6.72
CA ALA A 292 12.67 28.27 -7.92
C ALA A 292 12.97 27.09 -8.85
#